data_AF-A0A7X6FKW8-F1
#
_entry.id   AF-A0A7X6FKW8-F1
#
_cell.length_a   1.000
_cell.length_b   1.000
_cell.length_c   1.000
_cell.angle_alpha   90.00
_cell.angle_beta   90.00
_cell.angle_gamma   90.00
#
_symmetry.space_group_name_H-M   'P 1'
#
loop_
_entity.id
_entity.type
_entity.pdbx_description
1 polymer ?
#
loop_
_entity_poly.entity_id
_entity_poly.type
_entity_poly.pdbx_seq_one_letter_code
_entity_poly.pdbx_strand_id
1 'polypeptide(L)'
;MNIYLIHTLCRRMLHDKDFRKLVQRSPESAVMSMPFSEDERAALLSGDVGRLNREGASGFLLLILSRFEVFGLTLPVFNRRMRTGSPE
;
A
#
# COMPACT_ATOMS: atom_id res chain seq x y z
N MET A 1 -5.07 11.06 -6.83
CA MET A 1 -4.46 9.74 -6.62
C MET A 1 -3.54 9.41 -7.80
N ASN A 2 -2.24 9.28 -7.55
CA ASN A 2 -1.23 8.95 -8.54
C ASN A 2 -1.00 7.43 -8.60
N ILE A 3 -1.76 6.77 -9.48
CA ILE A 3 -1.76 5.31 -9.61
C ILE A 3 -0.40 4.75 -10.03
N TYR A 4 0.34 5.47 -10.87
CA TYR A 4 1.69 5.09 -11.26
C TYR A 4 2.62 5.02 -10.05
N LEU A 5 2.54 6.00 -9.14
CA LEU A 5 3.39 6.04 -7.95
C LEU A 5 3.04 4.93 -6.95
N ILE A 6 1.74 4.65 -6.77
CA ILE A 6 1.27 3.51 -5.96
C ILE A 6 1.80 2.19 -6.51
N HIS A 7 1.67 1.96 -7.82
CA HIS A 7 2.19 0.75 -8.46
C HIS A 7 3.71 0.65 -8.37
N THR A 8 4.41 1.79 -8.45
CA THR A 8 5.86 1.88 -8.29
C THR A 8 6.27 1.48 -6.88
N LEU A 9 5.56 1.93 -5.85
CA LEU A 9 5.79 1.49 -4.47
C LEU A 9 5.60 -0.03 -4.33
N CYS A 10 4.51 -0.60 -4.85
CA CYS A 10 4.26 -2.04 -4.81
C CYS A 10 5.36 -2.85 -5.51
N ARG A 11 5.77 -2.43 -6.71
CA ARG A 11 6.87 -3.08 -7.46
C ARG A 11 8.21 -2.94 -6.74
N ARG A 12 8.51 -1.75 -6.19
CA ARG A 12 9.73 -1.52 -5.43
C ARG A 12 9.77 -2.42 -4.20
N MET A 13 8.68 -2.54 -3.44
CA MET A 13 8.60 -3.49 -2.32
C MET A 13 8.87 -4.94 -2.73
N LEU A 14 8.42 -5.35 -3.92
CA LEU A 14 8.63 -6.70 -4.42
C LEU A 14 10.09 -6.99 -4.82
N HIS A 15 10.78 -6.01 -5.39
CA HIS A 15 12.11 -6.21 -5.98
C HIS A 15 13.28 -5.66 -5.14
N ASP A 16 13.06 -4.60 -4.37
CA ASP A 16 14.07 -3.93 -3.54
C ASP A 16 13.93 -4.40 -2.08
N LYS A 17 14.88 -5.25 -1.65
CA LYS A 17 14.88 -5.84 -0.30
C LYS A 17 15.13 -4.80 0.79
N ASP A 18 15.95 -3.79 0.53
CA ASP A 18 16.31 -2.80 1.53
C ASP A 18 15.18 -1.77 1.71
N PHE A 19 14.53 -1.39 0.61
CA PHE A 19 13.28 -0.63 0.69
C PHE A 19 12.19 -1.40 1.42
N ARG A 20 12.04 -2.71 1.18
CA ARG A 20 11.08 -3.54 1.93
C ARG A 20 11.36 -3.53 3.43
N LYS A 21 12.62 -3.71 3.84
CA LYS A 21 13.01 -3.62 5.25
C LYS A 21 12.70 -2.25 5.83
N LEU A 22 12.90 -1.18 5.05
CA LEU A 22 12.53 0.18 5.44
C LEU A 22 11.02 0.29 5.67
N VAL A 23 10.18 -0.18 4.74
CA VAL A 23 8.72 -0.15 4.88
C VAL A 23 8.26 -0.95 6.11
N GLN A 24 8.85 -2.12 6.37
CA GLN A 24 8.50 -2.94 7.53
C GLN A 24 8.91 -2.30 8.86
N ARG A 25 10.03 -1.57 8.88
CA ARG A 25 10.53 -0.91 10.09
C ARG A 25 9.87 0.44 10.36
N SER A 26 9.66 1.24 9.31
CA SER A 26 9.03 2.56 9.37
C SER A 26 8.28 2.84 8.07
N PRO A 27 6.99 2.44 7.99
CA PRO A 27 6.14 2.70 6.85
C PRO A 27 6.05 4.18 6.50
N GLU A 28 6.01 5.06 7.51
CA GLU A 28 5.93 6.51 7.37
C GLU A 28 7.16 7.04 6.64
N SER A 29 8.36 6.66 7.08
CA SER A 29 9.61 7.07 6.45
C SER A 29 9.68 6.61 4.99
N ALA A 30 9.24 5.38 4.71
CA ALA A 30 9.24 4.85 3.35
C ALA A 30 8.29 5.62 2.43
N VAL A 31 7.08 5.91 2.90
CA VAL A 31 6.08 6.68 2.15
C VAL A 31 6.52 8.15 1.98
N MET A 32 7.16 8.76 2.99
CA MET A 32 7.72 10.11 2.88
C MET A 32 8.92 10.20 1.93
N SER A 33 9.63 9.10 1.69
CA SER A 33 10.76 9.06 0.73
C SER A 33 10.32 9.15 -0.75
N MET A 34 9.01 9.13 -1.00
CA MET A 34 8.41 9.20 -2.34
C MET A 34 7.50 10.44 -2.45
N PRO A 35 7.30 10.98 -3.67
CA PRO A 35 6.53 12.21 -3.89
C PRO A 35 5.01 12.00 -3.85
N PHE A 36 4.51 11.27 -2.83
CA PHE A 36 3.08 11.11 -2.57
C PHE A 36 2.48 12.39 -2.00
N SER A 37 1.26 12.73 -2.42
CA SER A 37 0.44 13.75 -1.76
C SER A 37 0.00 13.30 -0.37
N GLU A 38 -0.39 14.22 0.51
CA GLU A 38 -0.85 13.88 1.87
C GLU A 38 -1.99 12.85 1.86
N ASP A 39 -2.96 13.00 0.95
CA ASP A 39 -4.08 12.05 0.77
C ASP A 39 -3.61 10.64 0.42
N GLU A 40 -2.60 10.54 -0.46
CA GLU A 40 -2.04 9.25 -0.89
C GLU A 40 -1.29 8.58 0.26
N ARG A 41 -0.54 9.37 1.04
CA ARG A 41 0.15 8.89 2.24
C ARG A 41 -0.85 8.37 3.26
N ALA A 42 -1.92 9.11 3.51
CA ALA A 42 -2.97 8.73 4.44
C ALA A 42 -3.65 7.42 4.02
N ALA A 43 -3.99 7.27 2.72
CA ALA A 43 -4.61 6.04 2.20
C ALA A 43 -3.67 4.82 2.27
N LEU A 44 -2.37 5.02 2.03
CA LEU A 44 -1.37 3.96 2.17
C LEU A 44 -1.18 3.56 3.64
N LEU A 45 -0.96 4.53 4.53
CA LEU A 45 -0.65 4.27 5.94
C LEU A 45 -1.84 3.69 6.70
N SER A 46 -3.08 4.00 6.31
CA SER A 46 -4.27 3.37 6.86
C SER A 46 -4.55 1.98 6.26
N GLY A 47 -3.86 1.60 5.18
CA GLY A 47 -4.10 0.37 4.45
C GLY A 47 -5.47 0.35 3.77
N ASP A 48 -5.98 1.49 3.30
CA ASP A 48 -7.26 1.61 2.59
C ASP A 48 -7.15 1.13 1.14
N VAL A 49 -6.88 -0.17 0.99
CA VAL A 49 -6.73 -0.84 -0.32
C VAL A 49 -8.03 -0.82 -1.13
N GLY A 50 -9.18 -0.73 -0.46
CA GLY A 50 -10.47 -0.58 -1.10
C GLY A 50 -10.59 0.76 -1.84
N ARG A 51 -10.23 1.87 -1.18
CA ARG A 51 -10.15 3.19 -1.85
C ARG A 51 -9.11 3.19 -2.95
N LEU A 52 -7.89 2.72 -2.67
CA LEU A 52 -6.82 2.67 -3.67
C LEU A 52 -7.28 1.92 -4.94
N ASN A 53 -7.98 0.80 -4.78
CA ASN A 53 -8.50 0.03 -5.90
C ASN A 53 -9.63 0.75 -6.66
N ARG A 54 -10.60 1.37 -5.95
CA ARG A 54 -11.66 2.16 -6.60
C ARG A 54 -11.11 3.33 -7.42
N GLU A 55 -10.02 3.94 -6.96
CA GLU A 55 -9.31 5.02 -7.67
C GLU A 55 -8.48 4.50 -8.86
N GLY A 56 -8.42 3.18 -9.08
CA GLY A 56 -7.80 2.57 -10.25
C GLY A 56 -6.50 1.80 -9.97
N ALA A 57 -6.08 1.65 -8.71
CA ALA A 57 -4.90 0.84 -8.40
C ALA A 57 -5.20 -0.66 -8.61
N SER A 58 -4.26 -1.40 -9.19
CA SER A 58 -4.44 -2.81 -9.48
C SER A 58 -4.52 -3.62 -8.19
N GLY A 59 -5.60 -4.38 -8.00
CA GLY A 59 -5.75 -5.28 -6.86
C GLY A 59 -4.62 -6.32 -6.76
N PHE A 60 -4.09 -6.77 -7.89
CA PHE A 60 -2.93 -7.68 -7.94
C PHE A 60 -1.66 -7.03 -7.37
N LEU A 61 -1.40 -5.76 -7.69
CA LEU A 61 -0.25 -5.05 -7.15
C LEU A 61 -0.46 -4.68 -5.68
N LEU A 62 -1.67 -4.31 -5.28
CA LEU A 62 -1.99 -4.04 -3.88
C LEU A 62 -1.88 -5.30 -3.00
N LEU A 63 -2.13 -6.50 -3.55
CA LEU A 63 -1.96 -7.77 -2.85
C LEU A 63 -0.53 -7.96 -2.32
N ILE A 64 0.48 -7.38 -3.00
CA ILE A 64 1.89 -7.42 -2.57
C ILE A 64 2.05 -6.82 -1.17
N LEU A 65 1.25 -5.82 -0.81
CA LEU A 65 1.32 -5.20 0.52
C LEU A 65 0.98 -6.21 1.61
N SER A 66 -0.06 -7.03 1.39
CA SER A 66 -0.45 -8.08 2.33
C SER A 66 0.56 -9.23 2.43
N ARG A 67 1.30 -9.50 1.35
CA ARG A 67 2.37 -10.52 1.33
C ARG A 67 3.50 -10.20 2.30
N PHE A 68 3.77 -8.91 2.53
CA PHE A 68 4.84 -8.46 3.43
C PHE A 68 4.33 -7.92 4.76
N GLU A 69 3.03 -8.04 4.99
CA GLU A 69 2.33 -7.62 6.21
C GLU A 69 2.61 -6.17 6.61
N VAL A 70 2.56 -5.26 5.63
CA VAL A 70 2.80 -3.82 5.84
C VAL A 70 1.50 -3.02 5.84
N PHE A 71 1.54 -1.79 6.38
CA PHE A 71 0.38 -0.90 6.43
C PHE A 71 -0.85 -1.51 7.12
N GLY A 72 -0.62 -2.39 8.10
CA GLY A 72 -1.68 -3.12 8.82
C GLY A 72 -2.40 -4.19 7.98
N LEU A 73 -1.87 -4.57 6.82
CA LEU A 73 -2.50 -5.51 5.91
C LEU A 73 -1.95 -6.92 6.09
N THR A 74 -2.75 -7.83 6.62
CA THR A 74 -2.58 -9.28 6.38
C THR A 74 -3.46 -9.72 5.22
N LEU A 75 -3.27 -10.93 4.68
CA LEU A 75 -4.13 -11.43 3.58
C LEU A 75 -5.64 -11.43 3.94
N PRO A 76 -6.06 -11.87 5.14
CA PRO A 76 -7.47 -11.76 5.54
C PRO A 76 -7.98 -10.31 5.65
N VAL A 77 -7.16 -9.38 6.15
CA VAL A 77 -7.52 -7.96 6.25
C VAL A 77 -7.65 -7.35 4.86
N PHE A 78 -6.68 -7.60 3.97
CA PHE A 78 -6.72 -7.17 2.58
C PHE A 78 -8.00 -7.65 1.87
N ASN A 79 -8.29 -8.95 1.92
CA ASN A 79 -9.47 -9.52 1.26
C ASN A 79 -10.78 -8.93 1.80
N ARG A 80 -10.84 -8.63 3.10
CA ARG A 80 -12.00 -7.97 3.72
C ARG A 80 -12.16 -6.54 3.18
N ARG A 81 -11.10 -5.72 3.28
CA ARG A 81 -11.11 -4.30 2.87
C ARG A 81 -11.34 -4.12 1.37
N MET A 82 -10.79 -5.01 0.54
CA MET A 82 -11.05 -5.01 -0.91
C MET A 82 -12.53 -5.30 -1.23
N ARG A 83 -13.21 -6.12 -0.41
CA ARG A 83 -14.63 -6.47 -0.62
C ARG A 83 -15.59 -5.43 -0.07
N THR A 84 -15.32 -4.93 1.14
CA THR A 84 -16.21 -3.96 1.82
C THR A 84 -15.96 -2.54 1.34
N GLY A 85 -14.74 -2.27 0.87
CA GLY A 85 -14.33 -0.93 0.48
C GLY A 85 -14.08 0.02 1.65
N SER A 86 -14.09 -0.50 2.88
CA SER A 86 -13.89 0.25 4.12
C SER A 86 -12.55 -0.12 4.78
N PRO A 87 -11.83 0.84 5.37
CA PRO A 87 -10.63 0.57 6.16
C PRO A 87 -10.92 -0.02 7.55
N GLU A 88 -12.17 -0.02 8.01
CA GLU A 88 -12.64 -0.64 9.27
C GLU A 88 -13.05 -2.12 9.09
#